data_AF-A0A7X7XWN1-F1
#
_entry.id   AF-A0A7X7XWN1-F1
#
_cell.length_a   1.000
_cell.length_b   1.000
_cell.length_c   1.000
_cell.angle_alpha   90.00
_cell.angle_beta   90.00
_cell.angle_gamma   90.00
#
_symmetry.space_group_name_H-M   'P 1'
#
loop_
_entity.id
_entity.type
_entity.pdbx_description
1 polymer ?
#
loop_
_entity_poly.entity_id
_entity_poly.type
_entity_poly.pdbx_seq_one_letter_code
_entity_poly.pdbx_strand_id
1 'polypeptide(L)' 'MKRKMTVLLAIIMCITVLIAPNVQARTLTSNETGNHGGYDYEYWKDSGNGTMVLKDGGTFSCQWSNINNILFRKGRKYD' A
#
# COMPACT_ATOMS: atom_id res chain seq x y z
N MET A 1 21.68 20.68 30.69
CA MET A 1 20.60 20.80 29.67
C MET A 1 20.84 19.93 28.43
N LYS A 2 22.03 19.95 27.80
CA LYS A 2 22.33 19.19 26.57
C LYS A 2 22.06 17.68 26.66
N ARG A 3 22.49 16.98 27.73
CA ARG A 3 22.29 15.53 27.91
C ARG A 3 20.82 15.11 28.03
N LYS A 4 19.97 15.93 28.67
CA LYS A 4 18.53 15.68 28.78
C LYS A 4 17.83 15.85 27.43
N MET A 5 18.30 16.81 26.64
CA MET A 5 17.79 17.08 25.28
C MET A 5 18.15 15.96 24.30
N THR A 6 19.37 15.41 24.38
CA THR A 6 19.78 14.26 23.55
C THR A 6 18.97 13.00 23.86
N VAL A 7 18.69 12.73 25.14
CA VAL A 7 17.84 11.60 25.55
C VAL A 7 16.41 11.78 25.06
N LEU A 8 15.86 13.00 25.15
CA LEU A 8 14.51 13.29 24.67
C LEU A 8 14.38 13.07 23.14
N LEU A 9 15.38 13.51 22.36
CA LEU A 9 15.43 13.31 20.91
C LEU A 9 15.50 11.83 20.53
N ALA A 10 16.30 11.03 21.25
CA ALA A 10 16.39 9.59 21.02
C ALA A 10 15.06 8.86 21.30
N ILE A 11 14.36 9.25 22.37
CA ILE A 11 13.04 8.69 22.71
C ILE A 11 12.01 9.02 21.64
N ILE A 12 11.98 10.26 21.14
CA ILE A 12 11.07 10.68 20.06
C ILE A 12 11.34 9.88 18.78
N MET A 13 12.61 9.71 18.41
CA MET A 13 12.98 8.95 17.21
C MET A 13 12.54 7.47 17.31
N CYS A 14 12.73 6.84 18.47
CA CYS A 14 12.23 5.48 18.71
C CYS A 14 10.69 5.38 18.68
N ILE A 15 9.98 6.41 19.16
CA ILE A 15 8.51 6.45 19.14
C ILE A 15 7.96 6.50 17.72
N THR A 16 8.66 7.13 16.77
CA THR A 16 8.16 7.24 15.39
C THR A 16 8.10 5.91 14.63
N VAL A 17 8.92 4.92 15.02
CA VAL A 17 8.89 3.57 14.42
C VAL A 17 7.64 2.80 14.83
N LEU A 18 7.03 3.14 15.97
CA LEU A 18 5.86 2.43 16.51
C LEU A 18 4.53 2.88 15.88
N ILE A 19 4.53 3.94 15.06
CA ILE A 19 3.33 4.51 14.43
C ILE A 19 3.27 4.18 12.94
N ALA A 20 3.78 3.01 12.54
CA ALA A 20 3.52 2.52 11.19
C ALA A 20 2.00 2.26 11.07
N PRO A 21 1.28 2.89 10.13
CA PRO A 21 -0.15 2.63 9.96
C PRO A 21 -0.32 1.16 9.59
N ASN A 22 -1.12 0.44 10.39
CA ASN A 22 -1.51 -0.94 10.11
C ASN A 22 -2.59 -0.92 9.03
N VAL A 23 -2.21 -1.16 7.77
CA VAL A 23 -3.16 -1.08 6.66
C VAL A 23 -3.75 -2.46 6.42
N GLN A 24 -5.05 -2.59 6.70
CA GLN A 24 -5.74 -3.86 6.49
C GLN A 24 -5.72 -4.25 5.02
N ALA A 25 -5.47 -5.53 4.75
CA ALA A 25 -5.52 -6.04 3.40
C ALA A 25 -6.92 -5.86 2.79
N ARG A 26 -6.97 -5.45 1.52
CA ARG A 26 -8.22 -5.21 0.79
C ARG A 26 -8.23 -5.97 -0.52
N THR A 27 -9.32 -6.67 -0.79
CA THR A 27 -9.51 -7.44 -2.02
C THR A 27 -10.35 -6.64 -3.02
N LEU A 28 -9.88 -6.54 -4.26
CA LEU A 28 -10.56 -5.93 -5.40
C LEU A 28 -10.86 -7.02 -6.44
N THR A 29 -12.05 -6.98 -7.02
CA THR A 29 -12.49 -7.93 -8.07
C THR A 29 -12.98 -7.22 -9.34
N SER A 30 -12.91 -5.90 -9.38
CA SER A 30 -13.39 -5.03 -10.46
C SER A 30 -12.47 -3.81 -10.63
N ASN A 31 -12.63 -3.11 -11.75
CA ASN A 31 -11.85 -1.92 -12.08
C ASN A 31 -11.97 -0.86 -10.99
N GLU A 32 -10.82 -0.49 -10.42
CA GLU A 32 -10.75 0.49 -9.33
C GLU A 32 -9.36 1.11 -9.28
N THR A 33 -9.33 2.43 -9.06
CA THR A 33 -8.12 3.18 -8.74
C THR A 33 -8.29 3.84 -7.39
N GLY A 34 -7.22 3.99 -6.63
CA GLY A 34 -7.27 4.75 -5.39
C GLY A 34 -5.94 4.80 -4.66
N ASN A 35 -5.98 5.13 -3.38
CA ASN A 35 -4.83 5.07 -2.49
C ASN A 35 -5.07 4.06 -1.37
N HIS A 36 -4.04 3.27 -1.04
CA HIS A 36 -4.09 2.27 0.01
C HIS A 36 -2.76 2.25 0.76
N GLY A 37 -2.77 2.78 1.99
CA GLY A 37 -1.58 2.81 2.84
C GLY A 37 -0.50 3.78 2.38
N GLY A 38 -0.89 4.89 1.74
CA GLY A 38 0.05 5.87 1.20
C GLY A 38 0.67 5.49 -0.14
N TYR A 39 0.11 4.48 -0.83
CA TYR A 39 0.49 4.07 -2.17
C TYR A 39 -0.74 4.10 -3.07
N ASP A 40 -0.58 4.69 -4.25
CA ASP A 40 -1.61 4.67 -5.28
C ASP A 40 -1.67 3.27 -5.90
N TYR A 41 -2.87 2.82 -6.25
CA TYR A 41 -3.08 1.55 -6.91
C TYR A 41 -4.07 1.67 -8.06
N GLU A 42 -3.98 0.71 -8.97
CA GLU A 42 -4.93 0.51 -10.05
C GLU A 42 -5.11 -0.98 -10.32
N TYR A 43 -6.37 -1.40 -10.30
CA TYR A 43 -6.87 -2.60 -10.94
C TYR A 43 -7.59 -2.16 -12.20
N TRP A 44 -7.25 -2.73 -13.35
CA TRP A 44 -8.05 -2.58 -14.55
C TRP A 44 -8.06 -3.87 -15.38
N LYS A 45 -9.21 -4.24 -15.93
CA LYS A 45 -9.40 -5.33 -16.91
C LYS A 45 -10.46 -4.97 -17.94
N ASP A 46 -10.40 -5.62 -19.10
CA ASP A 46 -11.44 -5.53 -20.14
C ASP A 46 -12.55 -6.59 -20.00
N SER A 47 -12.20 -7.81 -19.60
CA SER A 47 -13.05 -9.00 -19.62
C SER A 47 -12.57 -10.03 -18.59
N GLY A 48 -13.29 -11.15 -18.42
CA GLY A 48 -12.88 -12.23 -17.52
C GLY A 48 -12.88 -11.91 -16.03
N ASN A 49 -12.18 -12.74 -15.24
CA ASN A 49 -12.14 -12.64 -13.77
C ASN A 49 -10.72 -12.34 -13.28
N GLY A 50 -10.60 -11.41 -12.35
CA GLY A 50 -9.35 -11.08 -11.69
C GLY A 50 -9.58 -10.65 -10.26
N THR A 51 -8.61 -10.91 -9.41
CA THR A 51 -8.61 -10.53 -8.00
C THR A 51 -7.27 -9.90 -7.67
N MET A 52 -7.27 -8.72 -7.04
CA MET A 52 -6.10 -8.07 -6.49
C MET A 52 -6.27 -7.93 -4.99
N VAL A 53 -5.32 -8.43 -4.21
CA VAL A 53 -5.26 -8.21 -2.76
C VAL A 53 -4.19 -7.16 -2.50
N LEU A 54 -4.63 -5.96 -2.12
CA LEU A 54 -3.79 -4.89 -1.61
C LEU A 54 -3.28 -5.31 -0.22
N LYS A 55 -1.97 -5.26 -0.01
CA LYS A 55 -1.32 -5.60 1.27
C LYS A 55 -0.59 -4.37 1.83
N ASP A 56 0.12 -4.53 2.94
CA ASP A 56 0.92 -3.46 3.51
C ASP A 56 2.02 -2.97 2.56
N GLY A 57 2.37 -1.69 2.71
CA GLY A 57 3.35 -1.00 1.87
C GLY A 57 2.97 -1.01 0.39
N GLY A 58 3.96 -1.08 -0.50
CA GLY A 58 3.76 -1.16 -1.95
C GLY A 58 3.39 -2.57 -2.46
N THR A 59 3.16 -3.54 -1.57
CA THR A 59 2.95 -4.94 -1.97
C THR A 59 1.50 -5.25 -2.30
N PHE A 60 1.31 -6.24 -3.17
CA PHE A 60 0.00 -6.77 -3.57
C PHE A 60 0.16 -8.20 -4.08
N SER A 61 -0.94 -8.95 -4.19
CA SER A 61 -0.98 -10.23 -4.90
C SER A 61 -2.17 -10.32 -5.82
N CYS A 62 -2.02 -11.04 -6.92
CA CYS A 62 -3.02 -11.11 -7.97
C CYS A 62 -3.32 -12.54 -8.36
N GLN A 63 -4.57 -12.79 -8.74
CA GLN A 63 -4.96 -14.00 -9.44
C GLN A 63 -5.96 -13.64 -10.53
N TRP A 64 -5.88 -14.33 -11.66
CA TRP A 64 -6.76 -14.06 -12.79
C TRP A 64 -7.02 -15.31 -13.61
N SER A 65 -8.14 -15.33 -14.33
CA SER A 65 -8.53 -16.42 -15.23
C SER A 65 -9.42 -15.89 -16.35
N ASN A 66 -9.32 -16.52 -17.52
CA ASN A 66 -10.12 -16.17 -18.71
C ASN A 66 -10.05 -14.68 -19.06
N ILE A 67 -8.88 -14.07 -18.89
CA ILE A 67 -8.60 -12.67 -19.19
C ILE A 67 -8.12 -12.53 -20.64
N ASN A 68 -8.60 -11.51 -21.34
CA ASN A 68 -7.91 -10.98 -22.52
C ASN A 68 -6.82 -9.98 -22.10
N ASN A 69 -7.17 -8.89 -21.40
CA ASN A 69 -6.21 -7.93 -20.87
C ASN A 69 -6.52 -7.52 -19.42
N ILE A 70 -5.50 -7.50 -18.58
CA ILE A 70 -5.57 -7.07 -17.17
C ILE A 70 -4.26 -6.43 -16.76
N LEU A 71 -4.33 -5.42 -15.90
CA LEU A 71 -3.19 -4.86 -15.21
C LEU A 71 -3.47 -4.68 -13.73
N PHE A 72 -2.40 -4.80 -12.95
CA PHE A 72 -2.39 -4.55 -11.52
C PHE A 72 -1.15 -3.73 -11.19
N ARG A 73 -1.31 -2.63 -10.50
CA ARG A 73 -0.17 -1.82 -10.04
C ARG A 73 -0.45 -1.19 -8.70
N LYS A 74 0.62 -1.02 -7.92
CA LYS A 74 0.63 -0.27 -6.67
C LYS A 74 1.99 0.40 -6.53
N GLY A 75 2.01 1.70 -6.25
CA GLY A 75 3.25 2.48 -6.28
C GLY A 75 3.04 3.91 -5.79
N ARG A 76 4.00 4.78 -6.11
CA ARG A 76 3.90 6.22 -5.85
C ARG A 76 3.82 6.96 -7.16
N LYS A 77 2.88 7.90 -7.24
CA LYS A 77 2.84 8.89 -8.30
C LYS A 77 3.70 10.09 -7.90
N TYR A 78 4.53 10.55 -8.81
CA TYR A 78 5.28 11.79 -8.70
C TYR A 78 4.81 12.72 -9.83
N ASP A 79 4.81 14.02 -9.57
CA ASP A 79 4.52 15.05 -10.57
C ASP A 79 5.75 15.34 -11.45
#